data_AF-A0A0P7W1A4-F1
#
_entry.id   AF-A0A0P7W1A4-F1
#
_cell.length_a   1.000
_cell.length_b   1.000
_cell.length_c   1.000
_cell.angle_alpha   90.00
_cell.angle_beta   90.00
_cell.angle_gamma   90.00
#
_symmetry.space_group_name_H-M   'P 1'
#
loop_
_entity.id
_entity.type
_entity.pdbx_description
1 polymer ?
#
loop_
_entity_poly.entity_id
_entity_poly.type
_entity_poly.pdbx_seq_one_letter_code
_entity_poly.pdbx_strand_id
1 'polypeptide(L)'
;IENYIKESMRAEMAQMQQSAVHNHTAAMLEMGTSLLSQTAEQTRKLTDVETQVLNQTSRLEIQLLENSLSTNKLEKQLLVQTNEIGKLHDKNRLLEQKMQEMESRHDKELGSLREEKGSLQELVAKQSQVIRELESQLGRTTGNDSALQRQQQDIVSPCSKEGAVPNSTKQADEEKKFRDCADLFQAGFTKNGVYTVYLNVLETKKVYCNMESAGGGWTVIQRREDGSMDFQRTWKEYKMGFGSVSGEHWLGNEFVFLLTSQRPYTLRVELTDWDGHQAFSQYDRFQLGNEKQNY
;
A
#
# COMPACT_ATOMS: atom_id res chain seq x y z
N ILE A 1 -93.70 -20.77 94.09
CA ILE A 1 -92.74 -21.80 93.60
C ILE A 1 -92.77 -21.87 92.07
N GLU A 2 -93.92 -22.06 91.43
CA GLU A 2 -94.02 -22.17 89.96
C GLU A 2 -93.53 -20.92 89.19
N ASN A 3 -93.87 -19.71 89.65
CA ASN A 3 -93.38 -18.46 89.02
C ASN A 3 -91.85 -18.31 89.10
N TYR A 4 -91.24 -18.73 90.21
CA TYR A 4 -89.78 -18.68 90.39
C TYR A 4 -89.06 -19.65 89.45
N ILE A 5 -89.63 -20.85 89.25
CA ILE A 5 -89.11 -21.83 88.30
C ILE A 5 -89.23 -21.31 86.85
N LYS A 6 -90.38 -20.71 86.50
CA LYS A 6 -90.58 -20.10 85.17
C LYS A 6 -89.60 -18.94 84.89
N GLU A 7 -89.35 -18.07 85.87
CA GLU A 7 -88.37 -16.97 85.72
C GLU A 7 -86.93 -17.48 85.65
N SER A 8 -86.55 -18.45 86.48
CA SER A 8 -85.22 -19.07 86.44
C SER A 8 -84.98 -19.76 85.08
N MET A 9 -85.93 -20.54 84.60
CA MET A 9 -85.84 -21.17 83.28
C MET A 9 -85.77 -20.15 82.15
N ARG A 10 -86.51 -19.03 82.24
CA ARG A 10 -86.47 -17.95 81.24
C ARG A 10 -85.13 -17.22 81.25
N ALA A 11 -84.54 -16.99 82.42
CA ALA A 11 -83.21 -16.40 82.57
C ALA A 11 -82.11 -17.34 82.04
N GLU A 12 -82.18 -18.64 82.34
CA GLU A 12 -81.27 -19.66 81.80
C GLU A 12 -81.40 -19.79 80.28
N MET A 13 -82.62 -19.81 79.72
CA MET A 13 -82.85 -19.81 78.27
C MET A 13 -82.30 -18.54 77.61
N ALA A 14 -82.51 -17.37 78.23
CA ALA A 14 -81.97 -16.10 77.72
C ALA A 14 -80.42 -16.10 77.74
N GLN A 15 -79.81 -16.61 78.81
CA GLN A 15 -78.35 -16.74 78.92
C GLN A 15 -77.78 -17.73 77.90
N MET A 16 -78.46 -18.86 77.68
CA MET A 16 -78.06 -19.86 76.67
C MET A 16 -78.18 -19.30 75.25
N GLN A 17 -79.26 -18.56 74.95
CA GLN A 17 -79.45 -17.88 73.68
C GLN A 17 -78.40 -16.78 73.46
N GLN A 18 -78.07 -16.01 74.49
CA GLN A 18 -77.03 -14.97 74.41
C GLN A 18 -75.64 -15.59 74.20
N SER A 19 -75.34 -16.70 74.86
CA SER A 19 -74.09 -17.46 74.67
C SER A 19 -73.99 -18.03 73.25
N ALA A 20 -75.07 -18.61 72.71
CA ALA A 20 -75.12 -19.11 71.35
C ALA A 20 -74.93 -17.99 70.31
N VAL A 21 -75.58 -16.84 70.51
CA VAL A 21 -75.41 -15.66 69.65
C VAL A 21 -73.97 -15.13 69.73
N HIS A 22 -73.38 -15.06 70.93
CA HIS A 22 -71.99 -14.60 71.10
C HIS A 22 -71.00 -15.54 70.42
N ASN A 23 -71.17 -16.85 70.57
CA ASN A 23 -70.33 -17.86 69.93
C ASN A 23 -70.44 -17.81 68.39
N HIS A 24 -71.67 -17.70 67.86
CA HIS A 24 -71.86 -17.51 66.42
C HIS A 24 -71.26 -16.19 65.91
N THR A 25 -71.37 -15.11 66.68
CA THR A 25 -70.77 -13.81 66.34
C THR A 25 -69.24 -13.90 66.34
N ALA A 26 -68.65 -14.56 67.33
CA ALA A 26 -67.21 -14.79 67.41
C ALA A 26 -66.69 -15.61 66.22
N ALA A 27 -67.36 -16.71 65.88
CA ALA A 27 -67.01 -17.53 64.70
C ALA A 27 -67.14 -16.75 63.38
N MET A 28 -68.16 -15.91 63.24
CA MET A 28 -68.35 -15.06 62.07
C MET A 28 -67.26 -13.98 61.96
N LEU A 29 -66.87 -13.36 63.08
CA LEU A 29 -65.76 -12.41 63.13
C LEU A 29 -64.42 -13.08 62.80
N GLU A 30 -64.16 -14.28 63.35
CA GLU A 30 -62.94 -15.05 63.06
C GLU A 30 -62.85 -15.38 61.56
N MET A 31 -63.92 -15.91 60.97
CA MET A 31 -63.98 -16.16 59.51
C MET A 31 -63.78 -14.86 58.70
N GLY A 32 -64.41 -13.76 59.12
CA GLY A 32 -64.26 -12.46 58.46
C GLY A 32 -62.83 -11.93 58.51
N THR A 33 -62.17 -12.02 59.66
CA THR A 33 -60.77 -11.59 59.83
C THR A 33 -59.80 -12.47 59.03
N SER A 34 -60.02 -13.79 59.01
CA SER A 34 -59.23 -14.73 58.20
C SER A 34 -59.35 -14.42 56.70
N LEU A 35 -60.58 -14.20 56.21
CA LEU A 35 -60.82 -13.85 54.81
C LEU A 35 -60.19 -12.50 54.44
N LEU A 36 -60.28 -11.49 55.32
CA LEU A 36 -59.63 -10.20 55.11
C LEU A 36 -58.11 -10.34 55.08
N SER A 37 -57.52 -11.12 55.99
CA SER A 37 -56.07 -11.40 56.00
C SER A 37 -55.62 -12.09 54.72
N GLN A 38 -56.36 -13.11 54.27
CA GLN A 38 -56.07 -13.83 53.03
C GLN A 38 -56.19 -12.93 51.81
N THR A 39 -57.23 -12.08 51.77
CA THR A 39 -57.46 -11.11 50.70
C THR A 39 -56.33 -10.07 50.64
N ALA A 40 -55.90 -9.55 51.80
CA ALA A 40 -54.78 -8.63 51.89
C ALA A 40 -53.46 -9.27 51.41
N GLU A 41 -53.21 -10.53 51.76
CA GLU A 41 -52.02 -11.26 51.31
C GLU A 41 -52.06 -11.50 49.79
N GLN A 42 -53.21 -11.93 49.24
CA GLN A 42 -53.39 -12.10 47.80
C GLN A 42 -53.21 -10.77 47.04
N THR A 43 -53.77 -9.67 47.57
CA THR A 43 -53.59 -8.33 46.98
C THR A 43 -52.12 -7.96 46.95
N ARG A 44 -51.37 -8.19 48.03
CA ARG A 44 -49.92 -7.92 48.07
C ARG A 44 -49.14 -8.74 47.04
N LYS A 45 -49.47 -10.03 46.90
CA LYS A 45 -48.84 -10.91 45.90
C LYS A 45 -49.14 -10.46 44.47
N LEU A 46 -50.38 -10.05 44.21
CA LEU A 46 -50.78 -9.55 42.89
C LEU A 46 -50.04 -8.25 42.56
N THR A 47 -49.97 -7.31 43.49
CA THR A 47 -49.20 -6.06 43.30
C THR A 47 -47.72 -6.33 43.03
N ASP A 48 -47.11 -7.30 43.71
CA ASP A 48 -45.71 -7.68 43.46
C ASP A 48 -45.52 -8.19 42.02
N VAL A 49 -46.40 -9.09 41.56
CA VAL A 49 -46.39 -9.58 40.17
C VAL A 49 -46.64 -8.45 39.17
N GLU A 50 -47.59 -7.55 39.42
CA GLU A 50 -47.85 -6.39 38.56
C GLU A 50 -46.62 -5.48 38.43
N THR A 51 -45.94 -5.18 39.55
CA THR A 51 -44.72 -4.38 39.52
C THR A 51 -43.58 -5.08 38.78
N GLN A 52 -43.47 -6.40 38.92
CA GLN A 52 -42.48 -7.21 38.20
C GLN A 52 -42.74 -7.18 36.69
N VAL A 53 -44.00 -7.37 36.27
CA VAL A 53 -44.40 -7.32 34.86
C VAL A 53 -44.13 -5.93 34.31
N LEU A 54 -44.52 -4.86 35.02
CA LEU A 54 -44.29 -3.49 34.59
C LEU A 54 -42.79 -3.20 34.38
N ASN A 55 -41.94 -3.65 35.31
CA ASN A 55 -40.49 -3.51 35.20
C ASN A 55 -39.93 -4.28 34.00
N GLN A 56 -40.39 -5.52 33.79
CA GLN A 56 -39.98 -6.32 32.63
C GLN A 56 -40.42 -5.67 31.31
N THR A 57 -41.65 -5.17 31.22
CA THR A 57 -42.15 -4.46 30.05
C THR A 57 -41.32 -3.22 29.76
N SER A 58 -41.06 -2.37 30.75
CA SER A 58 -40.20 -1.19 30.57
C SER A 58 -38.78 -1.54 30.13
N ARG A 59 -38.19 -2.64 30.64
CA ARG A 59 -36.87 -3.10 30.19
C ARG A 59 -36.89 -3.54 28.73
N LEU A 60 -37.91 -4.28 28.31
CA LEU A 60 -38.06 -4.74 26.93
C LEU A 60 -38.28 -3.57 25.97
N GLU A 61 -39.06 -2.57 26.36
CA GLU A 61 -39.27 -1.35 25.57
C GLU A 61 -37.96 -0.58 25.36
N ILE A 62 -37.16 -0.40 26.42
CA ILE A 62 -35.84 0.25 26.31
C ILE A 62 -34.94 -0.54 25.36
N GLN A 63 -34.87 -1.86 25.54
CA GLN A 63 -34.02 -2.72 24.71
C GLN A 63 -34.46 -2.69 23.24
N LEU A 64 -35.77 -2.64 22.97
CA LEU A 64 -36.31 -2.52 21.62
C LEU A 64 -35.92 -1.19 20.97
N LEU A 65 -35.98 -0.09 21.72
CA LEU A 65 -35.56 1.23 21.25
C LEU A 65 -34.06 1.30 20.97
N GLU A 66 -33.23 0.73 21.86
CA GLU A 66 -31.79 0.64 21.66
C GLU A 66 -31.43 -0.17 20.41
N ASN A 67 -32.08 -1.32 20.23
CA ASN A 67 -31.91 -2.13 19.03
C ASN A 67 -32.32 -1.37 17.78
N SER A 68 -33.47 -0.71 17.77
CA SER A 68 -33.94 0.10 16.63
C SER A 68 -32.96 1.22 16.29
N LEU A 69 -32.42 1.92 17.30
CA LEU A 69 -31.43 2.97 17.09
C LEU A 69 -30.13 2.42 16.50
N SER A 70 -29.68 1.27 17.01
CA SER A 70 -28.49 0.57 16.50
C SER A 70 -28.68 0.16 15.04
N THR A 71 -29.82 -0.44 14.70
CA THR A 71 -30.18 -0.80 13.32
C THR A 71 -30.17 0.41 12.40
N ASN A 72 -30.83 1.52 12.78
CA ASN A 72 -30.83 2.76 12.00
C ASN A 72 -29.41 3.31 11.76
N LYS A 73 -28.52 3.19 12.76
CA LYS A 73 -27.12 3.61 12.62
C LYS A 73 -26.38 2.72 11.62
N LEU A 74 -26.57 1.40 11.69
CA LEU A 74 -25.98 0.45 10.76
C LEU A 74 -26.48 0.67 9.32
N GLU A 75 -27.78 0.91 9.12
CA GLU A 75 -28.35 1.20 7.80
C GLU A 75 -27.73 2.44 7.17
N LYS A 76 -27.53 3.52 7.95
CA LYS A 76 -26.85 4.73 7.48
C LYS A 76 -25.40 4.45 7.08
N GLN A 77 -24.68 3.65 7.87
CA GLN A 77 -23.30 3.27 7.54
C GLN A 77 -23.25 2.43 6.25
N LEU A 78 -24.17 1.49 6.08
CA LEU A 78 -24.27 0.65 4.90
C LEU A 78 -24.54 1.46 3.62
N LEU A 79 -25.39 2.48 3.72
CA LEU A 79 -25.68 3.39 2.61
C LEU A 79 -24.43 4.18 2.18
N VAL A 80 -23.67 4.70 3.16
CA VAL A 80 -22.42 5.42 2.87
C VAL A 80 -21.40 4.50 2.21
N GLN A 81 -21.21 3.29 2.75
CA GLN A 81 -20.29 2.31 2.17
C GLN A 81 -20.70 1.89 0.75
N THR A 82 -22.00 1.72 0.50
CA THR A 82 -22.51 1.37 -0.84
C THR A 82 -22.20 2.49 -1.85
N ASN A 83 -22.33 3.76 -1.45
CA ASN A 83 -21.98 4.90 -2.30
C ASN A 83 -20.46 4.95 -2.57
N GLU A 84 -19.62 4.68 -1.57
CA GLU A 84 -18.16 4.60 -1.77
C GLU A 84 -17.76 3.46 -2.71
N ILE A 85 -18.37 2.28 -2.55
CA ILE A 85 -18.17 1.14 -3.46
C ILE A 85 -18.57 1.52 -4.89
N GLY A 86 -19.69 2.22 -5.08
CA GLY A 86 -20.11 2.72 -6.39
C GLY A 86 -19.05 3.61 -7.03
N LYS A 87 -18.53 4.60 -6.29
CA LYS A 87 -17.45 5.49 -6.76
C LYS A 87 -16.17 4.73 -7.13
N LEU A 88 -15.80 3.73 -6.32
CA LEU A 88 -14.62 2.90 -6.60
C LEU A 88 -14.84 2.04 -7.85
N HIS A 89 -16.05 1.51 -8.05
CA HIS A 89 -16.39 0.72 -9.23
C HIS A 89 -16.30 1.54 -10.51
N ASP A 90 -16.81 2.77 -10.50
CA ASP A 90 -16.70 3.69 -11.64
C ASP A 90 -15.24 4.06 -11.96
N LYS A 91 -14.42 4.30 -10.92
CA LYS A 91 -12.98 4.54 -11.09
C LYS A 91 -12.26 3.33 -11.67
N ASN A 92 -12.54 2.13 -11.17
CA ASN A 92 -11.97 0.89 -11.71
C ASN A 92 -12.35 0.69 -13.17
N ARG A 93 -13.61 0.94 -13.54
CA ARG A 93 -14.08 0.85 -14.92
C ARG A 93 -13.32 1.79 -15.85
N LEU A 94 -13.06 3.02 -15.41
CA LEU A 94 -12.28 4.00 -16.17
C LEU A 94 -10.81 3.57 -16.32
N LEU A 95 -10.22 3.02 -15.25
CA LEU A 95 -8.84 2.52 -15.28
C LEU A 95 -8.70 1.33 -16.23
N GLU A 96 -9.65 0.39 -16.22
CA GLU A 96 -9.68 -0.73 -17.16
C GLU A 96 -9.77 -0.25 -18.62
N GLN A 97 -10.59 0.75 -18.91
CA GLN A 97 -10.66 1.36 -20.25
C GLN A 97 -9.33 2.00 -20.67
N LYS A 98 -8.72 2.80 -19.79
CA LYS A 98 -7.40 3.41 -20.07
C LYS A 98 -6.32 2.35 -20.29
N MET A 99 -6.36 1.26 -19.54
CA MET A 99 -5.42 0.15 -19.69
C MET A 99 -5.56 -0.50 -21.07
N GLN A 100 -6.79 -0.80 -21.50
CA GLN A 100 -7.06 -1.33 -22.85
C GLN A 100 -6.61 -0.37 -23.95
N GLU A 101 -6.82 0.94 -23.78
CA GLU A 101 -6.33 1.93 -24.74
C GLU A 101 -4.80 1.96 -24.82
N MET A 102 -4.11 1.89 -23.69
CA MET A 102 -2.64 1.84 -23.68
C MET A 102 -2.12 0.54 -24.31
N GLU A 103 -2.73 -0.60 -24.00
CA GLU A 103 -2.39 -1.88 -24.61
C GLU A 103 -2.54 -1.84 -26.14
N SER A 104 -3.66 -1.28 -26.64
CA SER A 104 -3.87 -1.10 -28.08
C SER A 104 -2.83 -0.16 -28.72
N ARG A 105 -2.35 0.87 -28.00
CA ARG A 105 -1.28 1.74 -28.50
C ARG A 105 0.05 1.01 -28.55
N HIS A 106 0.42 0.29 -27.49
CA HIS A 106 1.65 -0.48 -27.45
C HIS A 106 1.67 -1.57 -28.53
N ASP A 107 0.55 -2.25 -28.78
CA ASP A 107 0.45 -3.23 -29.86
C ASP A 107 0.70 -2.62 -31.25
N LYS A 108 0.17 -1.41 -31.49
CA LYS A 108 0.42 -0.68 -32.74
C LYS A 108 1.88 -0.28 -32.88
N GLU A 109 2.48 0.27 -31.82
CA GLU A 109 3.90 0.65 -31.82
C GLU A 109 4.83 -0.55 -32.02
N LEU A 110 4.54 -1.66 -31.35
CA LEU A 110 5.26 -2.93 -31.54
C LEU A 110 5.11 -3.45 -32.97
N GLY A 111 3.91 -3.32 -33.57
CA GLY A 111 3.68 -3.61 -34.97
C GLY A 111 4.58 -2.79 -35.91
N SER A 112 4.58 -1.46 -35.74
CA SER A 112 5.42 -0.56 -36.54
C SER A 112 6.91 -0.84 -36.38
N LEU A 113 7.40 -1.06 -35.15
CA LEU A 113 8.80 -1.42 -34.90
C LEU A 113 9.17 -2.76 -35.53
N ARG A 114 8.23 -3.72 -35.57
CA ARG A 114 8.46 -5.03 -36.21
C ARG A 114 8.57 -4.90 -37.72
N GLU A 115 7.74 -4.05 -38.33
CA GLU A 115 7.82 -3.74 -39.77
C GLU A 115 9.16 -3.06 -40.11
N GLU A 116 9.54 -2.02 -39.37
CA GLU A 116 10.80 -1.30 -39.56
C GLU A 116 12.02 -2.23 -39.38
N LYS A 117 11.99 -3.08 -38.36
CA LYS A 117 13.01 -4.13 -38.16
C LYS A 117 13.11 -5.06 -39.38
N GLY A 118 11.98 -5.45 -39.97
CA GLY A 118 11.94 -6.27 -41.18
C GLY A 118 12.61 -5.58 -42.37
N SER A 119 12.29 -4.30 -42.61
CA SER A 119 12.91 -3.50 -43.67
C SER A 119 14.42 -3.32 -43.48
N LEU A 120 14.87 -3.06 -42.25
CA LEU A 120 16.29 -2.96 -41.94
C LEU A 120 17.02 -4.29 -42.15
N GLN A 121 16.42 -5.41 -41.76
CA GLN A 121 17.00 -6.74 -42.01
C GLN A 121 17.16 -7.02 -43.50
N GLU A 122 16.18 -6.65 -44.33
CA GLU A 122 16.26 -6.78 -45.78
C GLU A 122 17.39 -5.89 -46.36
N LEU A 123 17.52 -4.65 -45.88
CA LEU A 123 18.57 -3.74 -46.32
C LEU A 123 19.96 -4.26 -45.97
N VAL A 124 20.14 -4.80 -44.76
CA VAL A 124 21.39 -5.42 -44.31
C VAL A 124 21.72 -6.66 -45.15
N ALA A 125 20.72 -7.48 -45.50
CA ALA A 125 20.92 -8.62 -46.39
C ALA A 125 21.38 -8.18 -47.79
N LYS A 126 20.78 -7.13 -48.36
CA LYS A 126 21.19 -6.53 -49.64
C LYS A 126 22.62 -5.98 -49.57
N GLN A 127 22.95 -5.20 -48.54
CA GLN A 127 24.31 -4.69 -48.34
C GLN A 127 25.33 -5.82 -48.25
N SER A 128 25.00 -6.88 -47.51
CA SER A 128 25.88 -8.06 -47.38
C SER A 128 26.13 -8.75 -48.72
N GLN A 129 25.13 -8.79 -49.62
CA GLN A 129 25.30 -9.33 -50.97
C GLN A 129 26.21 -8.45 -51.83
N VAL A 130 26.05 -7.12 -51.76
CA VAL A 130 26.91 -6.18 -52.47
C VAL A 130 28.35 -6.26 -51.99
N ILE A 131 28.59 -6.36 -50.68
CA ILE A 131 29.94 -6.52 -50.12
C ILE A 131 30.60 -7.78 -50.67
N ARG A 132 29.90 -8.93 -50.69
CA ARG A 132 30.44 -10.17 -51.27
C ARG A 132 30.80 -10.04 -52.75
N GLU A 133 30.00 -9.32 -53.53
CA GLU A 133 30.30 -9.07 -54.94
C GLU A 133 31.55 -8.17 -55.09
N LEU A 134 31.64 -7.09 -54.31
CA LEU A 134 32.81 -6.21 -54.30
C LEU A 134 34.08 -6.96 -53.87
N GLU A 135 34.01 -7.82 -52.85
CA GLU A 135 35.11 -8.68 -52.42
C GLU A 135 35.55 -9.63 -53.54
N SER A 136 34.61 -10.20 -54.30
CA SER A 136 34.91 -11.06 -55.46
C SER A 136 35.63 -10.29 -56.57
N GLN A 137 35.16 -9.07 -56.89
CA GLN A 137 35.78 -8.21 -57.90
C GLN A 137 37.17 -7.73 -57.48
N LEU A 138 37.34 -7.37 -56.21
CA LEU A 138 38.65 -7.01 -55.64
C LEU A 138 39.61 -8.21 -55.69
N GLY A 139 39.14 -9.42 -55.37
CA GLY A 139 39.94 -10.64 -55.47
C GLY A 139 40.42 -10.93 -56.89
N ARG A 140 39.57 -10.72 -57.90
CA ARG A 140 39.96 -10.85 -59.32
C ARG A 140 40.99 -9.80 -59.74
N THR A 141 40.84 -8.57 -59.28
CA THR A 141 41.75 -7.46 -59.61
C THR A 141 43.11 -7.64 -58.95
N THR A 142 43.16 -8.02 -57.67
CA THR A 142 44.39 -8.36 -56.94
C THR A 142 45.07 -9.62 -57.49
N GLY A 143 44.31 -10.59 -58.01
CA GLY A 143 44.85 -11.75 -58.75
C GLY A 143 45.56 -11.34 -60.05
N ASN A 144 45.03 -10.33 -60.75
CA ASN A 144 45.66 -9.76 -61.94
C ASN A 144 46.85 -8.88 -61.59
N ASP A 145 46.79 -8.13 -60.49
CA ASP A 145 47.88 -7.29 -59.98
C ASP A 145 49.07 -8.14 -59.51
N SER A 146 48.81 -9.30 -58.89
CA SER A 146 49.85 -10.29 -58.55
C SER A 146 50.41 -11.04 -59.77
N ALA A 147 49.68 -11.10 -60.89
CA ALA A 147 50.22 -11.55 -62.17
C ALA A 147 51.15 -10.50 -62.81
N LEU A 148 50.86 -9.21 -62.66
CA LEU A 148 51.77 -8.11 -63.01
C LEU A 148 52.99 -8.03 -62.07
N GLN A 149 52.81 -8.27 -60.76
CA GLN A 149 53.88 -8.26 -59.77
C GLN A 149 54.87 -9.43 -59.97
N ARG A 150 54.42 -10.58 -60.51
CA ARG A 150 55.30 -11.70 -60.88
C ARG A 150 56.22 -11.41 -62.05
N GLN A 151 55.97 -10.33 -62.81
CA GLN A 151 56.86 -9.87 -63.88
C GLN A 151 57.88 -8.81 -63.40
N GLN A 152 57.74 -8.34 -62.16
CA GLN A 152 58.64 -7.38 -61.52
C GLN A 152 59.40 -8.05 -60.36
N GLN A 153 60.14 -9.12 -60.67
CA GLN A 153 61.06 -9.77 -59.73
C GLN A 153 62.39 -10.09 -60.42
N ASP A 154 63.04 -9.04 -60.90
CA ASP A 154 64.49 -9.00 -61.04
C ASP A 154 64.98 -7.76 -60.30
N ILE A 155 66.06 -7.94 -59.53
CA ILE A 155 66.88 -6.96 -58.78
C ILE A 155 66.70 -6.98 -57.25
N VAL A 156 67.49 -7.87 -56.65
CA VAL A 156 68.41 -7.66 -55.50
C VAL A 156 67.87 -7.74 -54.06
N SER A 157 68.33 -8.79 -53.37
CA SER A 157 68.54 -8.99 -51.92
C SER A 157 69.91 -8.40 -51.46
N PRO A 158 70.40 -8.50 -50.19
CA PRO A 158 69.78 -8.61 -48.85
C PRO A 158 70.43 -7.67 -47.77
N CYS A 159 69.79 -7.51 -46.60
CA CYS A 159 70.36 -7.84 -45.26
C CYS A 159 69.62 -7.18 -44.05
N SER A 160 69.11 -8.05 -43.17
CA SER A 160 69.18 -8.08 -41.69
C SER A 160 69.13 -6.78 -40.85
N LYS A 161 68.13 -6.62 -39.96
CA LYS A 161 68.14 -7.03 -38.53
C LYS A 161 66.93 -6.51 -37.75
N GLU A 162 66.60 -7.30 -36.73
CA GLU A 162 65.76 -7.12 -35.53
C GLU A 162 65.25 -5.72 -35.15
N GLY A 163 64.00 -5.68 -34.69
CA GLY A 163 63.43 -4.53 -33.97
C GLY A 163 61.95 -4.72 -33.66
N ALA A 164 61.64 -5.37 -32.55
CA ALA A 164 60.31 -5.44 -31.96
C ALA A 164 60.07 -4.21 -31.06
N VAL A 165 59.00 -3.43 -31.29
CA VAL A 165 58.38 -2.51 -30.31
C VAL A 165 56.88 -2.35 -30.64
N PRO A 166 55.99 -2.15 -29.64
CA PRO A 166 54.62 -2.66 -29.66
C PRO A 166 53.51 -1.58 -29.69
N ASN A 167 52.30 -2.09 -29.90
CA ASN A 167 50.99 -1.69 -29.35
C ASN A 167 50.67 -0.20 -29.16
N SER A 168 49.74 0.28 -29.99
CA SER A 168 49.09 1.57 -29.89
C SER A 168 48.36 1.74 -28.54
N THR A 169 48.94 2.61 -27.72
CA THR A 169 48.32 3.53 -26.76
C THR A 169 46.80 3.41 -26.55
N LYS A 170 46.42 2.68 -25.50
CA LYS A 170 45.21 2.98 -24.71
C LYS A 170 45.50 4.28 -23.94
N GLN A 171 44.83 5.37 -24.30
CA GLN A 171 44.74 6.54 -23.44
C GLN A 171 43.96 6.13 -22.18
N ALA A 172 44.66 6.10 -21.05
CA ALA A 172 44.04 6.08 -19.74
C ALA A 172 43.41 7.47 -19.52
N ASP A 173 42.12 7.55 -19.76
CA ASP A 173 41.29 8.65 -19.28
C ASP A 173 41.30 8.58 -17.75
N GLU A 174 41.76 9.63 -17.08
CA GLU A 174 41.62 9.73 -15.62
C GLU A 174 40.13 9.73 -15.30
N GLU A 175 39.62 8.57 -14.88
CA GLU A 175 38.20 8.35 -14.61
C GLU A 175 37.73 9.32 -13.52
N LYS A 176 37.14 10.43 -13.95
CA LYS A 176 36.69 11.53 -13.08
C LYS A 176 35.56 10.98 -12.20
N LYS A 177 35.86 10.78 -10.92
CA LYS A 177 34.91 10.20 -9.95
C LYS A 177 33.88 11.23 -9.52
N PHE A 178 32.61 10.95 -9.76
CA PHE A 178 31.49 11.79 -9.35
C PHE A 178 30.86 11.25 -8.07
N ARG A 179 30.67 12.10 -7.06
CA ARG A 179 30.13 11.67 -5.76
C ARG A 179 28.61 11.51 -5.77
N ASP A 180 27.94 12.29 -6.61
CA ASP A 180 26.49 12.27 -6.75
C ASP A 180 26.03 12.84 -8.10
N CYS A 181 24.72 12.93 -8.27
CA CYS A 181 24.10 13.42 -9.50
C CYS A 181 24.34 14.92 -9.73
N ALA A 182 24.58 15.72 -8.69
CA ALA A 182 24.86 17.14 -8.87
C ALA A 182 26.28 17.36 -9.43
N ASP A 183 27.26 16.57 -8.99
CA ASP A 183 28.61 16.58 -9.57
C ASP A 183 28.59 16.11 -11.04
N LEU A 184 27.78 15.09 -11.36
CA LEU A 184 27.53 14.66 -12.75
C LEU A 184 26.88 15.77 -13.59
N PHE A 185 25.85 16.43 -13.04
CA PHE A 185 25.15 17.50 -13.75
C PHE A 185 26.07 18.68 -14.06
N GLN A 186 26.91 19.08 -13.11
CA GLN A 186 27.93 20.12 -13.32
C GLN A 186 29.00 19.72 -14.34
N ALA A 187 29.27 18.43 -14.49
CA ALA A 187 30.18 17.90 -15.51
C ALA A 187 29.55 17.83 -16.91
N GLY A 188 28.28 18.21 -17.06
CA GLY A 188 27.58 18.29 -18.35
C GLY A 188 26.66 17.10 -18.65
N PHE A 189 26.48 16.17 -17.70
CA PHE A 189 25.51 15.09 -17.86
C PHE A 189 24.09 15.60 -17.58
N THR A 190 23.31 15.83 -18.63
CA THR A 190 21.99 16.49 -18.56
C THR A 190 20.79 15.57 -18.79
N LYS A 191 21.02 14.26 -18.94
CA LYS A 191 19.96 13.28 -19.23
C LYS A 191 19.56 12.49 -18.00
N ASN A 192 18.26 12.25 -17.84
CA ASN A 192 17.77 11.36 -16.80
C ASN A 192 18.27 9.93 -17.05
N GLY A 193 18.64 9.22 -15.99
CA GLY A 193 19.10 7.84 -16.16
C GLY A 193 19.85 7.29 -14.96
N VAL A 194 20.35 6.07 -15.12
CA VAL A 194 21.15 5.40 -14.09
C VAL A 194 22.62 5.74 -14.30
N TYR A 195 23.24 6.29 -13.26
CA TYR A 195 24.65 6.64 -13.22
C TYR A 195 25.35 5.92 -12.08
N THR A 196 26.67 5.79 -12.18
CA THR A 196 27.51 5.27 -11.10
C THR A 196 28.12 6.43 -10.34
N VAL A 197 27.94 6.42 -9.02
CA VAL A 197 28.50 7.42 -8.12
C VAL A 197 29.44 6.77 -7.10
N TYR A 198 30.38 7.56 -6.61
CA TYR A 198 31.49 7.12 -5.75
C TYR A 198 31.37 7.75 -4.37
N LEU A 199 31.11 6.94 -3.33
CA LEU A 199 31.12 7.43 -1.95
C LEU A 199 32.55 7.60 -1.42
N ASN A 200 33.44 6.71 -1.84
CA ASN A 200 34.85 6.71 -1.51
C ASN A 200 35.63 6.03 -2.66
N VAL A 201 36.94 5.86 -2.51
CA VAL A 201 37.82 5.34 -3.58
C VAL A 201 37.43 3.91 -4.01
N LEU A 202 36.79 3.14 -3.14
CA LEU A 202 36.55 1.70 -3.30
C LEU A 202 35.06 1.34 -3.46
N GLU A 203 34.15 2.22 -3.04
CA GLU A 203 32.73 1.95 -2.95
C GLU A 203 31.94 2.76 -3.97
N THR A 204 31.32 2.03 -4.89
CA THR A 204 30.48 2.58 -5.96
C THR A 204 29.05 2.11 -5.78
N LYS A 205 28.10 2.96 -6.17
CA LYS A 205 26.67 2.62 -6.19
C LYS A 205 26.06 3.15 -7.48
N LYS A 206 25.15 2.37 -8.05
CA LYS A 206 24.28 2.85 -9.12
C LYS A 206 23.13 3.63 -8.50
N VAL A 207 22.85 4.81 -9.05
CA VAL A 207 21.76 5.69 -8.62
C VAL A 207 21.01 6.20 -9.83
N TYR A 208 19.73 6.52 -9.65
CA TYR A 208 18.99 7.23 -10.68
C TYR A 208 19.18 8.73 -10.48
N CYS A 209 19.62 9.40 -11.54
CA CYS A 209 19.75 10.86 -11.57
C CYS A 209 18.60 11.47 -12.35
N ASN A 210 17.85 12.36 -11.71
CA ASN A 210 16.95 13.27 -12.40
C ASN A 210 17.71 14.57 -12.71
N MET A 211 18.08 14.71 -13.98
CA MET A 211 18.85 15.82 -14.53
C MET A 211 17.98 16.87 -15.23
N GLU A 212 16.71 16.58 -15.51
CA GLU A 212 15.86 17.46 -16.30
C GLU A 212 14.85 18.25 -15.45
N SER A 213 14.36 17.67 -14.35
CA SER A 213 13.33 18.30 -13.51
C SER A 213 13.93 19.15 -12.40
N ALA A 214 13.20 20.21 -11.99
CA ALA A 214 13.53 21.03 -10.82
C ALA A 214 14.99 21.52 -10.76
N GLY A 215 15.57 21.90 -11.92
CA GLY A 215 16.94 22.40 -12.03
C GLY A 215 18.02 21.32 -12.19
N GLY A 216 17.66 20.02 -12.17
CA GLY A 216 18.56 18.90 -12.42
C GLY A 216 19.53 18.59 -11.26
N GLY A 217 20.31 17.52 -11.44
CA GLY A 217 21.31 17.09 -10.46
C GLY A 217 20.76 16.33 -9.25
N TRP A 218 19.53 15.83 -9.32
CA TRP A 218 18.89 15.15 -8.20
C TRP A 218 19.25 13.66 -8.15
N THR A 219 19.82 13.21 -7.04
CA THR A 219 19.97 11.78 -6.73
C THR A 219 18.68 11.26 -6.13
N VAL A 220 18.00 10.36 -6.84
CA VAL A 220 16.75 9.76 -6.37
C VAL A 220 17.08 8.66 -5.35
N ILE A 221 16.67 8.86 -4.10
CA ILE A 221 16.90 7.92 -2.99
C ILE A 221 15.72 6.96 -2.78
N GLN A 222 14.53 7.33 -3.25
CA GLN A 222 13.30 6.54 -3.18
C GLN A 222 12.43 6.85 -4.39
N ARG A 223 11.84 5.82 -5.00
CA ARG A 223 10.82 5.98 -6.04
C ARG A 223 9.68 4.97 -5.85
N ARG A 224 8.44 5.43 -5.97
CA ARG A 224 7.20 4.64 -6.08
C ARG A 224 6.50 5.02 -7.39
N GLU A 225 5.94 4.05 -8.11
CA GLU A 225 5.24 4.32 -9.36
C GLU A 225 4.04 3.41 -9.61
N ASP A 226 4.21 2.10 -9.48
CA ASP A 226 3.21 1.10 -9.92
C ASP A 226 2.84 0.09 -8.82
N GLY A 227 3.53 0.12 -7.67
CA GLY A 227 3.33 -0.85 -6.60
C GLY A 227 3.84 -2.26 -6.93
N SER A 228 4.67 -2.41 -7.96
CA SER A 228 5.29 -3.69 -8.34
C SER A 228 6.20 -4.27 -7.25
N MET A 229 6.67 -3.42 -6.32
CA MET A 229 7.47 -3.87 -5.19
C MET A 229 6.87 -3.61 -3.83
N ASP A 230 7.03 -4.63 -2.98
CA ASP A 230 6.72 -4.55 -1.57
C ASP A 230 7.77 -3.70 -0.83
N PHE A 231 7.29 -2.73 -0.04
CA PHE A 231 8.09 -1.87 0.83
C PHE A 231 7.97 -2.28 2.31
N GLN A 232 7.18 -3.31 2.63
CA GLN A 232 7.15 -3.91 3.96
C GLN A 232 8.37 -4.83 4.15
N ARG A 233 9.53 -4.22 4.30
CA ARG A 233 10.84 -4.87 4.34
C ARG A 233 11.47 -4.88 5.72
N THR A 234 12.44 -5.77 5.90
CA THR A 234 13.22 -5.88 7.14
C THR A 234 14.19 -4.72 7.32
N TRP A 235 14.66 -4.48 8.55
CA TRP A 235 15.70 -3.48 8.85
C TRP A 235 16.95 -3.64 7.97
N LYS A 236 17.40 -4.88 7.78
CA LYS A 236 18.58 -5.19 6.97
C LYS A 236 18.39 -4.78 5.51
N GLU A 237 17.20 -4.98 4.96
CA GLU A 237 16.87 -4.56 3.59
C GLU A 237 16.81 -3.03 3.48
N TYR A 238 16.20 -2.34 4.44
CA TYR A 238 16.21 -0.87 4.47
C TYR A 238 17.62 -0.30 4.62
N LYS A 239 18.49 -0.96 5.40
CA LYS A 239 19.90 -0.60 5.52
C LYS A 239 20.65 -0.69 4.18
N MET A 240 20.53 -1.82 3.49
CA MET A 240 21.29 -2.11 2.27
C MET A 240 20.69 -1.48 0.99
N GLY A 241 19.39 -1.19 1.03
CA GLY A 241 18.58 -0.82 -0.12
C GLY A 241 17.97 -2.03 -0.82
N PHE A 242 16.89 -1.80 -1.55
CA PHE A 242 16.17 -2.81 -2.30
C PHE A 242 15.49 -2.20 -3.53
N GLY A 243 15.15 -3.07 -4.49
CA GLY A 243 14.50 -2.70 -5.74
C GLY A 243 15.46 -2.35 -6.87
N SER A 244 14.93 -1.69 -7.90
CA SER A 244 15.66 -1.36 -9.12
C SER A 244 15.73 0.15 -9.25
N VAL A 245 16.95 0.69 -9.37
CA VAL A 245 17.14 2.14 -9.53
C VAL A 245 16.45 2.69 -10.79
N SER A 246 16.17 1.86 -11.80
CA SER A 246 15.40 2.28 -12.97
C SER A 246 13.88 2.36 -12.74
N GLY A 247 13.36 1.78 -11.66
CA GLY A 247 11.93 1.73 -11.30
C GLY A 247 11.72 2.02 -9.81
N GLU A 248 10.81 1.29 -9.15
CA GLU A 248 10.63 1.42 -7.71
C GLU A 248 11.91 1.02 -6.94
N HIS A 249 12.28 1.75 -5.90
CA HIS A 249 13.40 1.35 -5.05
C HIS A 249 13.47 2.16 -3.75
N TRP A 250 14.25 1.62 -2.82
CA TRP A 250 14.87 2.36 -1.72
C TRP A 250 16.39 2.21 -1.82
N LEU A 251 17.12 3.32 -1.86
CA LEU A 251 18.55 3.30 -2.16
C LEU A 251 19.41 2.68 -1.03
N GLY A 252 18.89 2.70 0.20
CA GLY A 252 19.51 2.10 1.39
C GLY A 252 19.98 3.14 2.40
N ASN A 253 19.62 2.96 3.68
CA ASN A 253 19.90 3.92 4.74
C ASN A 253 21.40 4.17 4.91
N GLU A 254 22.23 3.12 4.85
CA GLU A 254 23.69 3.26 4.99
C GLU A 254 24.26 4.15 3.88
N PHE A 255 23.80 3.93 2.64
CA PHE A 255 24.23 4.74 1.50
C PHE A 255 23.78 6.19 1.64
N VAL A 256 22.51 6.44 2.00
CA VAL A 256 21.99 7.80 2.15
C VAL A 256 22.64 8.52 3.33
N PHE A 257 22.95 7.82 4.43
CA PHE A 257 23.73 8.36 5.54
C PHE A 257 25.13 8.81 5.07
N LEU A 258 25.85 7.95 4.36
CA LEU A 258 27.19 8.25 3.85
C LEU A 258 27.16 9.39 2.83
N LEU A 259 26.14 9.45 1.97
CA LEU A 259 25.95 10.53 1.01
C LEU A 259 25.71 11.86 1.75
N THR A 260 24.70 11.90 2.61
CA THR A 260 24.26 13.13 3.29
C THR A 260 25.21 13.62 4.37
N SER A 261 26.20 12.82 4.77
CA SER A 261 27.26 13.22 5.70
C SER A 261 28.45 13.91 5.02
N GLN A 262 28.57 13.84 3.69
CA GLN A 262 29.70 14.45 2.98
C GLN A 262 29.57 15.96 2.80
N ARG A 263 28.34 16.45 2.56
CA ARG A 263 28.03 17.86 2.36
C ARG A 263 26.57 18.15 2.72
N PRO A 264 26.16 19.43 2.86
CA PRO A 264 24.75 19.75 3.01
C PRO A 264 23.95 19.35 1.76
N TYR A 265 22.89 18.57 1.94
CA TYR A 265 21.93 18.21 0.88
C TYR A 265 20.56 18.79 1.19
N THR A 266 19.86 19.19 0.13
CA THR A 266 18.44 19.55 0.16
C THR A 266 17.61 18.33 -0.22
N LEU A 267 16.51 18.08 0.50
CA LEU A 267 15.56 17.01 0.16
C LEU A 267 14.36 17.61 -0.57
N ARG A 268 14.00 17.01 -1.68
CA ARG A 268 12.76 17.30 -2.40
C ARG A 268 11.90 16.04 -2.44
N VAL A 269 10.64 16.18 -2.05
CA VAL A 269 9.63 15.11 -2.08
C VAL A 269 8.58 15.52 -3.10
N GLU A 270 8.39 14.68 -4.11
CA GLU A 270 7.36 14.87 -5.14
C GLU A 270 6.29 13.79 -5.00
N LEU A 271 5.03 14.20 -5.03
CA LEU A 271 3.87 13.33 -4.94
C LEU A 271 2.97 13.61 -6.13
N THR A 272 2.49 12.54 -6.76
CA THR A 272 1.46 12.62 -7.82
C THR A 272 0.24 11.86 -7.34
N ASP A 273 -0.94 12.48 -7.39
CA ASP A 273 -2.19 11.79 -7.08
C ASP A 273 -2.68 10.92 -8.25
N TRP A 274 -3.74 10.15 -8.02
CA TRP A 274 -4.33 9.26 -9.03
C TRP A 274 -4.97 10.02 -10.20
N ASP A 275 -5.29 11.30 -10.01
CA ASP A 275 -5.86 12.18 -11.04
C ASP A 275 -4.76 12.91 -11.84
N GLY A 276 -3.48 12.71 -11.49
CA GLY A 276 -2.30 13.25 -12.16
C GLY A 276 -1.83 14.61 -11.62
N HIS A 277 -2.40 15.12 -10.52
CA HIS A 277 -1.94 16.36 -9.91
C HIS A 277 -0.64 16.15 -9.16
N GLN A 278 0.34 17.03 -9.39
CA GLN A 278 1.65 16.98 -8.79
C GLN A 278 1.79 18.03 -7.69
N ALA A 279 2.33 17.63 -6.54
CA ALA A 279 2.72 18.51 -5.45
C ALA A 279 4.15 18.19 -5.00
N PHE A 280 4.86 19.19 -4.48
CA PHE A 280 6.20 18.98 -3.94
C PHE A 280 6.43 19.74 -2.64
N SER A 281 7.33 19.20 -1.81
CA SER A 281 7.87 19.85 -0.62
C SER A 281 9.39 19.81 -0.68
N GLN A 282 10.04 20.90 -0.28
CA GLN A 282 11.50 21.03 -0.30
C GLN A 282 12.02 21.44 1.08
N TYR A 283 13.07 20.74 1.54
CA TYR A 283 13.70 20.95 2.83
C TYR A 283 15.18 21.28 2.60
N ASP A 284 15.60 22.46 3.06
CA ASP A 284 16.93 23.00 2.75
C ASP A 284 18.08 22.12 3.23
N ARG A 285 17.88 21.40 4.34
CA ARG A 285 18.87 20.52 4.95
C ARG A 285 18.28 19.16 5.31
N PHE A 286 18.87 18.11 4.77
CA PHE A 286 18.54 16.72 5.04
C PHE A 286 19.81 15.92 5.31
N GLN A 287 19.78 15.15 6.39
CA GLN A 287 20.86 14.27 6.82
C GLN A 287 20.28 13.15 7.68
N LEU A 288 20.69 11.91 7.42
CA LEU A 288 20.41 10.81 8.35
C LEU A 288 21.52 10.71 9.41
N GLY A 289 21.19 10.19 10.59
CA GLY A 289 22.18 9.72 11.55
C GLY A 289 22.80 8.40 11.12
N ASN A 290 23.75 7.90 11.92
CA ASN A 290 24.32 6.58 11.69
C ASN A 290 23.40 5.47 12.26
N GLU A 291 23.74 4.20 11.99
CA GLU A 291 22.95 3.06 12.47
C GLU A 291 22.77 3.02 14.00
N LYS A 292 23.75 3.51 14.79
CA LYS A 292 23.62 3.55 16.27
C LYS A 292 22.57 4.55 16.75
N GLN A 293 22.23 5.53 15.92
CA GLN A 293 21.15 6.49 16.15
C GLN A 293 19.84 6.05 15.50
N ASN A 294 19.79 4.85 14.92
CA ASN A 294 18.67 4.31 14.14
C ASN A 294 18.37 5.09 12.86
N TYR A 295 19.42 5.66 12.25
CA TYR A 295 19.37 6.54 11.08
C TYR A 295 18.59 7.84 11.30
#